data_AF-A0AAD7C720-F1
#
_entry.id   AF-A0AAD7C720-F1
#
_cell.length_a   1.000
_cell.length_b   1.000
_cell.length_c   1.000
_cell.angle_alpha   90.00
_cell.angle_beta   90.00
_cell.angle_gamma   90.00
#
_symmetry.space_group_name_H-M   'P 1'
#
loop_
_entity.id
_entity.type
_entity.pdbx_description
1 polymer ?
#
loop_
_entity_poly.entity_id
_entity_poly.type
_entity_poly.pdbx_seq_one_letter_code
_entity_poly.pdbx_strand_id
1 'polypeptide(L)' 'MAYAGPHHNPDLDVRGRRVMDIIHIDAILRGAHLIPIFGDDFIPLNFKYSSSLDSFRAFYINKYADHHSHEIVF' A
#
# COMPACT_ATOMS: atom_id res chain seq x y z
N MET A 1 -0.98 -8.53 -28.39
CA MET A 1 -0.65 -7.10 -28.35
C MET A 1 -0.51 -6.70 -26.88
N ALA A 2 0.69 -6.59 -26.35
CA ALA A 2 0.91 -6.24 -24.95
C ALA A 2 0.82 -4.72 -24.78
N TYR A 3 -0.11 -4.25 -23.96
CA TYR A 3 -0.17 -2.84 -23.55
C TYR A 3 1.02 -2.57 -22.62
N ALA A 4 1.99 -1.79 -23.08
CA ALA A 4 2.97 -1.16 -22.21
C ALA A 4 2.23 -0.06 -21.43
N GLY A 5 2.09 -0.23 -20.12
CA GLY A 5 1.59 0.83 -19.23
C GLY A 5 2.49 2.07 -19.28
N PRO A 6 2.07 3.20 -18.70
CA PRO A 6 2.81 4.45 -18.79
C PRO A 6 4.23 4.24 -18.27
N HIS A 7 5.21 4.44 -19.15
CA HIS A 7 6.61 4.50 -18.77
C HIS A 7 6.75 5.69 -17.80
N HIS A 8 7.05 5.40 -16.53
CA HIS A 8 7.43 6.42 -15.55
C HIS A 8 8.74 7.06 -15.99
N ASN A 9 8.65 8.09 -16.83
CA ASN A 9 9.81 8.90 -17.16
C ASN A 9 10.17 9.75 -15.94
N PRO A 10 11.45 9.83 -15.56
CA PRO A 10 11.87 10.67 -14.45
C PRO A 10 11.63 12.13 -14.79
N ASP A 11 11.15 12.91 -13.81
CA ASP A 11 11.07 14.36 -13.96
C ASP A 11 12.47 14.94 -14.18
N LEU A 12 12.60 15.80 -15.18
CA LEU A 12 13.86 16.43 -15.56
C LEU A 12 13.82 17.92 -15.28
N ASP A 13 14.91 18.47 -14.77
CA ASP A 13 15.11 19.92 -14.65
C ASP A 13 15.28 20.58 -16.02
N VAL A 14 15.37 21.91 -16.04
CA VAL A 14 15.60 22.71 -17.27
C VAL A 14 16.91 22.38 -18.01
N ARG A 15 17.79 21.57 -17.41
CA ARG A 15 19.06 21.10 -17.98
C ARG A 15 19.01 19.61 -18.37
N GLY A 16 17.83 18.99 -18.32
CA GLY A 16 17.63 17.59 -18.67
C GLY A 16 18.15 16.59 -17.64
N ARG A 17 18.39 17.01 -16.39
CA ARG A 17 18.88 16.15 -15.30
C ARG A 17 17.73 15.71 -14.41
N ARG A 18 17.80 14.50 -13.84
CA ARG A 18 16.78 14.00 -12.92
C ARG A 18 16.60 14.95 -11.74
N VAL A 19 15.35 15.34 -11.47
CA VAL A 19 14.98 16.05 -10.25
C VAL A 19 15.15 15.09 -9.07
N MET A 20 15.76 15.56 -7.98
CA MET A 20 15.97 14.81 -6.75
C MET A 20 15.70 15.71 -5.56
N ASP A 21 14.90 15.23 -4.62
CA ASP A 21 14.61 15.90 -3.35
C ASP A 21 14.85 14.95 -2.18
N ILE A 22 15.16 15.52 -1.01
CA ILE A 22 15.29 14.77 0.25
C ILE A 22 14.00 14.98 1.03
N ILE A 23 13.29 13.89 1.30
CA ILE A 23 12.11 13.88 2.17
C ILE A 23 12.43 13.18 3.48
N HIS A 24 11.79 13.63 4.57
CA HIS A 24 11.86 12.92 5.84
C HIS A 24 11.22 11.53 5.68
N ILE A 25 11.81 10.49 6.27
CA ILE A 25 11.28 9.12 6.14
C ILE A 25 9.87 8.99 6.71
N ASP A 26 9.55 9.78 7.75
CA ASP A 26 8.23 9.85 8.37
C ASP A 26 7.17 10.50 7.47
N ALA A 27 7.57 11.23 6.43
CA ALA A 27 6.63 11.74 5.43
C ALA A 27 6.19 10.65 4.42
N ILE A 28 6.78 9.46 4.47
CA ILE A 28 6.41 8.34 3.59
C ILE A 28 5.31 7.53 4.25
N LEU A 29 4.09 7.70 3.75
CA LEU A 29 2.97 6.84 4.13
C LEU A 29 3.21 5.41 3.65
N ARG A 30 3.36 4.46 4.58
CA ARG A 30 3.52 3.04 4.26
C ARG A 30 2.24 2.28 4.54
N GLY A 31 1.47 2.00 3.49
CA GLY A 31 0.34 1.09 3.58
C GLY A 31 0.81 -0.35 3.82
N ALA A 32 0.31 -1.00 4.87
CA ALA A 32 0.47 -2.44 5.07
C ALA A 32 -0.71 -3.18 4.43
N HIS A 33 -0.41 -4.13 3.54
CA HIS A 33 -1.44 -5.05 3.05
C HIS A 33 -1.63 -6.17 4.08
N LEU A 34 -2.74 -6.11 4.81
CA LEU A 34 -3.10 -7.12 5.81
C LEU A 34 -3.92 -8.23 5.14
N ILE A 35 -3.41 -9.46 5.21
CA ILE A 35 -4.14 -10.64 4.71
C ILE A 35 -4.98 -11.17 5.88
N PRO A 36 -6.32 -11.22 5.76
CA PRO A 36 -7.17 -11.74 6.82
C PRO A 36 -6.97 -13.25 6.99
N ILE A 37 -7.24 -13.74 8.20
CA ILE A 37 -7.38 -15.17 8.46
C ILE A 37 -8.79 -15.58 8.03
N PHE A 38 -8.88 -16.38 6.97
CA PHE A 38 -10.14 -16.91 6.47
C PHE A 38 -10.63 -18.08 7.34
N GLY A 39 -11.95 -18.17 7.50
CA GLY A 39 -12.62 -19.36 8.04
C GLY A 39 -13.08 -20.28 6.91
N ASP A 40 -14.06 -21.14 7.21
CA ASP A 40 -14.58 -22.12 6.26
C ASP A 40 -15.61 -21.53 5.28
N ASP A 41 -16.06 -20.30 5.52
CA ASP A 41 -17.08 -19.61 4.72
C ASP A 41 -16.49 -18.89 3.50
N PHE A 42 -17.29 -18.82 2.43
CA PHE A 42 -16.95 -18.04 1.24
C PHE A 42 -17.18 -16.53 1.47
N ILE A 43 -16.30 -15.71 0.88
CA ILE A 43 -16.49 -14.27 0.82
C ILE A 43 -17.63 -13.95 -0.16
N PRO A 44 -18.63 -13.14 0.24
CA PRO A 44 -19.69 -12.72 -0.67
C PRO A 44 -19.16 -12.04 -1.92
N LEU A 45 -19.76 -12.31 -3.08
CA LEU A 45 -19.37 -11.70 -4.37
C LEU A 45 -19.44 -10.16 -4.37
N ASN A 46 -20.31 -9.58 -3.53
CA ASN A 46 -20.51 -8.15 -3.37
C ASN A 46 -19.79 -7.57 -2.15
N PHE A 47 -18.83 -8.31 -1.58
CA PHE A 47 -18.06 -7.85 -0.44
C PHE A 47 -17.20 -6.62 -0.79
N LYS A 48 -17.31 -5.56 0.01
CA LYS A 48 -16.51 -4.35 -0.17
C LYS A 48 -15.17 -4.50 0.53
N TYR A 49 -14.07 -4.32 -0.22
CA TYR A 49 -12.72 -4.35 0.35
C TYR A 49 -12.54 -3.35 1.50
N SER A 50 -13.26 -2.21 1.47
CA SER A 50 -13.24 -1.20 2.52
C SER A 50 -13.79 -1.69 3.87
N SER A 51 -14.59 -2.75 3.88
CA SER A 51 -15.15 -3.36 5.09
C SER A 51 -14.32 -4.51 5.63
N SER A 52 -13.18 -4.83 4.99
CA SER A 52 -12.32 -5.95 5.38
C SER A 52 -11.83 -5.85 6.82
N LEU A 53 -11.36 -4.68 7.26
CA LEU A 53 -10.85 -4.47 8.61
C LEU A 53 -11.90 -4.72 9.71
N ASP A 54 -13.18 -4.45 9.42
CA ASP A 54 -14.28 -4.69 10.37
C ASP A 54 -14.84 -6.12 10.29
N SER A 55 -14.65 -6.80 9.15
CA SER A 55 -15.31 -8.09 8.87
C SER A 55 -14.48 -9.30 9.30
N PHE A 56 -13.16 -9.17 9.42
CA PHE A 56 -12.27 -10.25 9.83
C PHE A 56 -11.76 -10.03 11.25
N ARG A 57 -11.74 -11.10 12.04
CA ARG A 57 -11.34 -11.06 13.46
C ARG A 57 -9.83 -11.02 13.67
N ALA A 58 -9.06 -11.43 12.67
CA ALA A 58 -7.61 -11.53 12.76
C ALA A 58 -6.95 -11.41 11.38
N PHE A 59 -5.72 -10.91 11.36
CA PHE A 59 -4.91 -10.71 10.16
C PHE A 59 -3.50 -11.23 10.39
N TYR A 60 -2.87 -11.72 9.32
CA TYR A 60 -1.44 -12.02 9.35
C TYR A 60 -0.63 -10.72 9.31
N ILE A 61 0.19 -10.54 10.33
CA ILE A 61 1.15 -9.43 10.41
C ILE A 61 2.50 -9.95 9.96
N ASN A 62 3.02 -9.40 8.87
CA ASN A 62 4.40 -9.63 8.47
C ASN A 62 5.32 -8.78 9.36
N LYS A 63 6.49 -9.31 9.74
CA LYS A 63 7.53 -8.58 10.50
C LYS A 63 7.96 -7.25 9.85
N TYR A 64 7.69 -7.07 8.56
CA TYR A 64 7.99 -5.85 7.81
C TYR A 64 6.79 -4.91 7.65
N ALA A 65 5.57 -5.40 7.85
CA ALA A 65 4.35 -4.62 7.70
C ALA A 65 4.13 -3.69 8.90
N ASP A 66 4.58 -4.10 10.09
CA ASP A 66 4.18 -3.49 11.36
C ASP A 66 5.06 -2.32 11.83
N HIS A 67 6.35 -2.31 11.44
CA HIS A 67 7.33 -1.43 12.09
C HIS A 67 6.99 0.07 11.97
N HIS A 68 6.25 0.49 10.92
CA HIS A 68 5.83 1.88 10.70
C HIS A 68 4.33 2.02 10.35
N SER A 69 3.52 0.94 10.37
CA SER A 69 2.09 1.04 10.02
C SER A 69 1.21 1.62 11.13
N HIS A 70 1.82 1.96 12.28
CA HIS A 70 1.12 2.45 13.47
C HIS A 70 1.16 3.99 13.65
N GLU A 71 1.77 4.75 12.74
CA GLU A 71 1.90 6.23 12.83
C GLU A 71 0.97 6.99 11.87
N ILE A 72 -0.33 6.67 11.88
CA ILE A 72 -1.36 7.51 11.22
C ILE A 72 -2.58 7.70 12.14
N VAL A 73 -2.33 7.71 13.44
CA VAL A 73 -3.28 8.20 14.43
C VAL A 73 -2.47 9.12 15.32
N PHE A 74 -2.32 10.39 14.90
CA PHE A 74 -2.40 11.62 15.71
C PHE A 74 -2.25 12.84 14.79
#